data_AF-A0A4R0WR56-F1
#
_entry.id   AF-A0A4R0WR56-F1
#
_cell.length_a   1.000
_cell.length_b   1.000
_cell.length_c   1.000
_cell.angle_alpha   90.00
_cell.angle_beta   90.00
_cell.angle_gamma   90.00
#
_symmetry.space_group_name_H-M   'P 1'
#
loop_
_entity.id
_entity.type
_entity.pdbx_description
1 polymer ?
#
loop_
_entity_poly.entity_id
_entity_poly.type
_entity_poly.pdbx_seq_one_letter_code
_entity_poly.pdbx_strand_id
1 'polypeptide(L)' 'MHGVLLDGQPLLDFERDRLHRETGRVHAGFSQQREYDPSGRLTRFSVMAAHPSAQHERLAERRLRYDAAGQLA' A
#
# COMPACT_ATOMS: atom_id res chain seq x y z
N MET A 1 13.81 -0.09 4.12
CA MET A 1 12.56 -0.27 4.86
C MET A 1 12.60 0.65 6.07
N HIS A 2 11.52 1.39 6.35
CA HIS A 2 11.41 2.25 7.52
C HIS A 2 10.31 1.71 8.42
N GLY A 3 10.60 1.54 9.71
CA GLY A 3 9.66 1.07 10.71
C GLY A 3 9.16 2.21 11.61
N VAL A 4 7.92 2.09 12.07
CA VAL A 4 7.37 2.89 13.18
C VAL A 4 7.30 2.00 14.40
N LEU A 5 7.81 2.49 15.53
CA LEU A 5 7.67 1.82 16.82
C LEU A 5 6.62 2.55 17.65
N LEU A 6 5.80 1.80 18.37
CA LEU A 6 4.94 2.29 19.45
C LEU A 6 5.40 1.62 20.73
N ASP A 7 5.83 2.41 21.72
CA ASP A 7 6.36 1.90 23.00
C ASP A 7 7.52 0.90 22.82
N GLY A 8 8.38 1.16 21.83
CA GLY A 8 9.51 0.29 21.48
C GLY A 8 9.12 -1.00 20.75
N GLN A 9 7.82 -1.22 20.48
CA GLN A 9 7.33 -2.37 19.72
C GLN A 9 7.09 -2.00 18.25
N PRO A 10 7.45 -2.85 17.27
CA PRO A 10 7.12 -2.61 15.87
C PRO A 10 5.62 -2.48 15.66
N LEU A 11 5.19 -1.31 15.19
CA LEU A 11 3.80 -1.04 14.83
C LEU A 11 3.56 -1.37 13.36
N LEU A 12 4.42 -0.86 12.49
CA LEU A 12 4.34 -1.07 11.05
C LEU A 12 5.67 -0.78 10.37
N ASP A 13 5.86 -1.41 9.22
CA ASP A 13 6.91 -1.08 8.27
C ASP A 13 6.30 -0.49 7.01
N PHE A 14 7.03 0.42 6.36
CA PHE A 14 6.66 0.93 5.05
C PHE A 14 7.87 1.13 4.15
N GLU A 15 7.57 1.12 2.86
CA GLU A 15 8.49 1.36 1.77
C GLU A 15 8.07 2.60 1.00
N ARG A 16 9.05 3.29 0.43
CA ARG A 16 8.82 4.49 -0.38
C ARG A 16 9.61 4.39 -1.66
N ASP A 17 9.09 4.98 -2.72
CA ASP A 17 9.85 5.21 -3.94
C ASP A 17 10.79 6.42 -3.79
N ARG A 18 11.53 6.73 -4.86
CA ARG A 18 12.47 7.86 -4.93
C ARG A 18 11.81 9.23 -4.77
N LEU A 19 10.48 9.32 -4.96
CA LEU A 19 9.70 10.53 -4.75
C LEU A 19 9.07 10.57 -3.34
N HIS A 20 9.54 9.69 -2.43
CA HIS A 20 9.05 9.56 -1.06
C HIS A 20 7.58 9.14 -0.93
N ARG A 21 6.97 8.60 -1.99
CA ARG A 21 5.59 8.10 -1.95
C ARG A 21 5.57 6.69 -1.39
N GLU A 22 4.65 6.40 -0.47
CA GLU A 22 4.51 5.06 0.11
C GLU A 22 4.09 4.04 -0.95
N THR A 23 4.91 3.04 -1.23
CA THR A 23 4.63 1.96 -2.20
C THR A 23 4.21 0.67 -1.53
N GLY A 24 4.69 0.43 -0.31
CA GLY A 24 4.45 -0.79 0.44
C GLY A 24 4.27 -0.49 1.92
N ARG A 25 3.44 -1.31 2.58
CA ARG A 25 3.19 -1.24 4.00
C ARG A 25 2.94 -2.63 4.56
N VAL A 26 3.51 -2.94 5.72
CA VAL A 26 3.29 -4.17 6.46
C VAL A 26 2.86 -3.82 7.88
N HIS A 27 1.71 -4.36 8.28
CA HIS A 27 1.14 -4.27 9.62
C HIS A 27 0.93 -5.70 10.14
N ALA A 28 0.74 -5.84 11.45
CA ALA A 28 0.52 -7.15 12.07
C ALA A 28 -0.61 -7.97 11.42
N GLY A 29 -1.66 -7.32 10.90
CA GLY A 29 -2.81 -7.99 10.30
C GLY A 29 -2.84 -8.01 8.77
N PHE A 30 -2.09 -7.13 8.09
CA PHE A 30 -2.17 -7.00 6.63
C PHE A 30 -0.92 -6.41 6.01
N SER A 31 -0.73 -6.68 4.73
CA SER A 31 0.19 -5.94 3.87
C SER A 31 -0.60 -5.16 2.81
N GLN A 32 -0.04 -4.04 2.38
CA GLN A 32 -0.63 -3.14 1.41
C GLN A 32 0.42 -2.76 0.36
N GLN A 33 0.00 -2.72 -0.90
CA GLN A 33 0.81 -2.25 -2.03
C GLN A 33 0.09 -1.12 -2.77
N ARG A 34 0.84 -0.12 -3.19
CA ARG A 34 0.39 1.05 -3.95
C ARG A 34 1.26 1.25 -5.18
N GLU A 35 0.61 1.45 -6.31
CA GLU A 35 1.27 1.77 -7.58
C GLU A 35 0.77 3.12 -8.06
N TYR A 36 1.68 3.91 -8.61
CA TYR A 36 1.42 5.27 -9.06
C TYR A 36 1.80 5.42 -10.53
N ASP A 37 1.04 6.22 -11.27
CA ASP A 37 1.46 6.68 -12.59
C ASP A 37 2.59 7.74 -12.49
N PRO A 38 3.21 8.12 -13.62
CA PRO A 38 4.25 9.15 -13.62
C PRO A 38 3.81 10.52 -13.07
N SER A 39 2.51 10.85 -13.15
CA SER A 39 1.95 12.08 -12.58
C SER A 39 1.69 12.00 -11.07
N GLY A 40 1.90 10.81 -10.47
CA GLY A 40 1.73 10.58 -9.04
C GLY A 40 0.32 10.23 -8.62
N ARG A 41 -0.57 9.91 -9.55
CA ARG A 41 -1.90 9.40 -9.23
C ARG A 41 -1.83 7.90 -8.96
N LEU A 42 -2.61 7.45 -7.98
CA LEU A 42 -2.70 6.03 -7.62
C LEU A 42 -3.37 5.25 -8.75
N THR A 43 -2.72 4.26 -9.33
CA THR A 43 -3.30 3.39 -10.38
C THR A 43 -3.75 2.05 -9.82
N ARG A 44 -3.11 1.60 -8.74
CA ARG A 44 -3.48 0.36 -8.06
C ARG A 44 -3.24 0.43 -6.57
N PHE A 45 -4.17 -0.17 -5.84
CA PHE A 45 -4.10 -0.40 -4.41
C PHE A 45 -4.52 -1.83 -4.13
N SER A 46 -3.73 -2.59 -3.38
CA SER A 46 -4.10 -3.93 -2.96
C SER A 46 -3.75 -4.18 -1.50
N VAL A 47 -4.63 -4.87 -0.80
CA VAL A 47 -4.47 -5.27 0.60
C VAL A 47 -4.56 -6.79 0.67
N MET A 48 -3.57 -7.40 1.30
CA MET A 48 -3.51 -8.82 1.56
C MET A 48 -3.50 -9.04 3.07
N ALA A 49 -4.23 -10.04 3.56
CA ALA A 49 -4.11 -10.48 4.93
C ALA A 49 -2.68 -10.97 5.21
N ALA A 50 -2.16 -10.62 6.38
CA ALA A 50 -0.86 -11.06 6.88
C ALA A 50 -0.98 -11.96 8.11
N HIS A 51 -2.20 -12.22 8.59
CA HIS A 51 -2.41 -13.16 9.69
C HIS A 51 -2.12 -14.61 9.23
N PRO A 52 -1.47 -15.46 10.06
CA PRO A 52 -1.07 -16.82 9.67
C PRO A 52 -2.20 -17.70 9.12
N SER A 53 -3.42 -17.54 9.65
CA SER A 53 -4.60 -18.32 9.24
C SER A 53 -5.23 -17.90 7.92
N ALA A 54 -4.91 -16.71 7.43
CA ALA A 54 -5.47 -16.10 6.21
C ALA A 54 -4.36 -15.62 5.28
N GLN A 55 -3.15 -16.16 5.44
CA GLN A 55 -1.98 -15.69 4.72
C GLN A 55 -2.22 -15.82 3.21
N HIS A 56 -2.05 -14.72 2.49
CA HIS A 56 -2.34 -14.57 1.05
C HIS A 56 -3.82 -14.38 0.67
N GLU A 57 -4.75 -14.24 1.61
CA GLU A 57 -6.11 -13.77 1.30
C GLU A 57 -6.07 -12.32 0.82
N ARG A 58 -6.71 -12.04 -0.32
CA ARG A 58 -6.85 -10.67 -0.84
C ARG A 58 -8.06 -10.01 -0.18
N LEU A 59 -7.78 -9.11 0.75
CA LEU A 59 -8.81 -8.36 1.48
C LEU A 59 -9.43 -7.24 0.62
N ALA A 60 -8.63 -6.61 -0.23
CA ALA A 60 -9.11 -5.59 -1.15
C ALA A 60 -8.19 -5.44 -2.36
N GLU A 61 -8.76 -5.05 -3.50
CA GLU A 61 -8.03 -4.49 -4.62
C GLU A 61 -8.85 -3.39 -5.28
N ARG A 62 -8.18 -2.30 -5.64
CA ARG A 62 -8.74 -1.24 -6.47
C ARG A 62 -7.76 -0.94 -7.59
N ARG A 63 -8.29 -0.88 -8.81
CA ARG A 63 -7.60 -0.34 -9.97
C ARG A 63 -8.29 0.95 -10.35
N LEU A 64 -7.53 2.02 -10.49
CA LEU A 64 -8.03 3.36 -10.76
C LEU A 64 -7.56 3.75 -12.16
N ARG A 65 -8.48 4.31 -12.93
CA ARG A 65 -8.20 4.87 -14.26
C ARG A 65 -8.61 6.31 -14.24
N TYR A 66 -7.85 7.12 -14.95
CA TYR A 66 -8.12 8.54 -15.06
C TYR A 66 -8.39 8.88 -16.52
N ASP A 67 -9.37 9.72 -16.75
CA ASP A 67 -9.61 10.31 -18.07
C ASP A 67 -8.53 11.35 -18.43
N ALA A 68 -8.63 11.93 -19.62
CA ALA A 68 -7.69 12.95 -20.09
C ALA A 68 -7.72 14.23 -19.24
N ALA A 69 -8.83 14.51 -18.55
CA ALA A 69 -8.97 15.63 -17.61
C ALA A 69 -8.45 15.28 -16.21
N GLY A 70 -7.91 14.07 -16.00
CA GLY A 70 -7.39 13.58 -14.73
C GLY A 70 -8.48 13.19 -13.73
N GLN A 71 -9.73 13.06 -14.16
CA GLN A 71 -10.84 12.63 -13.31
C GLN A 71 -10.89 11.11 -13.22
N LEU A 72 -11.33 10.59 -12.08
CA LEU A 72 -11.49 9.15 -11.89
C LEU A 72 -12.63 8.65 -12.79
N ALA A 73 -12.29 7.72 -13.70
CA ALA A 73 -13.20 7.12 -14.68
C ALA A 73 -13.72 5.74 -14.23
#